data_AF-A0A660VS89-F1
#
_entry.id   AF-A0A660VS89-F1
#
_cell.length_a   1.000
_cell.length_b   1.000
_cell.length_c   1.000
_cell.angle_alpha   90.00
_cell.angle_beta   90.00
_cell.angle_gamma   90.00
#
_symmetry.space_group_name_H-M   'P 1'
#
loop_
_entity.id
_entity.type
_entity.pdbx_description
1 polymer ?
#
loop_
_entity_poly.entity_id
_entity_poly.type
_entity_poly.pdbx_seq_one_letter_code
_entity_poly.pdbx_strand_id
1 'polypeptide(L)'
;DCAGDDRYSAGVFAQGVGYWGGVGVLLDRAGNDRYSGVWYVMAASAHFAAAVFLDDAGNDSYRASMNAACGAGHDYSVSFFRDGAGDDAYEMPNLSLGAGNANGIGIFIEAAGNDRYSARGVCLGAAAGGRKVKGIRAFSLTLGVFLDLGGEDAYPSKGISPRDLPPADGARWTHKRSKDAPPSEKGLGMDVSPPALSFLRGPFIRRP
;
A
#
# COMPACT_ATOMS: atom_id res chain seq x y z
N ASP A 1 -21.57 9.14 3.92
CA ASP A 1 -22.52 8.04 4.27
C ASP A 1 -22.10 6.74 3.57
N CYS A 2 -20.77 6.53 3.48
CA CYS A 2 -20.12 5.44 2.74
C CYS A 2 -20.60 5.35 1.28
N ALA A 3 -20.98 6.48 0.71
CA ALA A 3 -21.56 6.63 -0.61
C ALA A 3 -21.31 8.08 -1.09
N GLY A 4 -21.21 8.24 -2.41
CA GLY A 4 -21.06 9.54 -3.05
C GLY A 4 -19.61 9.92 -3.28
N ASP A 5 -19.39 10.92 -4.14
CA ASP A 5 -18.05 11.37 -4.52
C ASP A 5 -17.49 12.31 -3.43
N ASP A 6 -16.70 11.75 -2.51
CA ASP A 6 -16.17 12.44 -1.35
C ASP A 6 -14.77 13.06 -1.60
N ARG A 7 -14.47 14.11 -0.82
CA ARG A 7 -13.16 14.76 -0.85
C ARG A 7 -12.51 14.78 0.53
N TYR A 8 -11.47 13.97 0.66
CA TYR A 8 -10.64 13.87 1.86
C TYR A 8 -9.37 14.72 1.69
N SER A 9 -9.18 15.71 2.55
CA SER A 9 -8.00 16.60 2.49
C SER A 9 -7.41 16.81 3.88
N ALA A 10 -6.13 16.49 4.05
CA ALA A 10 -5.44 16.65 5.31
C ALA A 10 -3.97 17.05 5.15
N GLY A 11 -3.40 17.64 6.20
CA GLY A 11 -1.96 17.90 6.27
C GLY A 11 -1.21 16.66 6.72
N VAL A 12 -1.28 16.34 8.02
CA VAL A 12 -0.42 15.34 8.66
C VAL A 12 -1.22 14.48 9.62
N PHE A 13 -0.88 13.19 9.73
CA PHE A 13 -1.47 12.20 10.66
C PHE A 13 -3.00 12.10 10.55
N ALA A 14 -3.49 11.79 9.35
CA ALA A 14 -4.93 11.73 9.05
C ALA A 14 -5.27 10.61 8.08
N GLN A 15 -6.55 10.41 7.78
CA GLN A 15 -7.02 9.40 6.80
C GLN A 15 -6.59 7.97 7.20
N GLY A 16 -7.06 7.51 8.36
CA GLY A 16 -6.82 6.15 8.84
C GLY A 16 -5.42 5.89 9.43
N VAL A 17 -4.70 6.93 9.85
CA VAL A 17 -3.32 6.79 10.37
C VAL A 17 -3.26 6.33 11.83
N GLY A 18 -2.38 5.37 12.08
CA GLY A 18 -1.98 4.97 13.43
C GLY A 18 -0.71 5.70 13.87
N TYR A 19 -0.72 6.31 15.05
CA TYR A 19 0.45 6.97 15.62
C TYR A 19 0.65 6.59 17.08
N TRP A 20 1.88 6.22 17.43
CA TRP A 20 2.34 5.91 18.78
C TRP A 20 1.43 4.97 19.57
N GLY A 21 1.47 3.68 19.22
CA GLY A 21 0.62 2.66 19.87
C GLY A 21 -0.86 2.76 19.53
N GLY A 22 -1.28 3.81 18.82
CA GLY A 22 -2.65 4.02 18.38
C GLY A 22 -3.04 3.17 17.18
N VAL A 23 -4.34 3.09 16.95
CA VAL A 23 -4.95 2.46 15.78
C VAL A 23 -5.72 3.51 14.98
N GLY A 24 -5.42 3.62 13.69
CA GLY A 24 -6.18 4.42 12.74
C GLY A 24 -7.00 3.55 11.81
N VAL A 25 -8.23 3.95 11.52
CA VAL A 25 -9.11 3.26 10.57
C VAL A 25 -9.81 4.30 9.69
N LEU A 26 -9.81 4.08 8.37
CA LEU A 26 -10.71 4.73 7.42
C LEU A 26 -11.46 3.66 6.64
N LEU A 27 -12.77 3.85 6.51
CA LEU A 27 -13.68 2.97 5.77
C LEU A 27 -14.55 3.84 4.86
N ASP A 28 -14.36 3.70 3.54
CA ASP A 28 -15.33 4.12 2.53
C ASP A 28 -15.82 2.89 1.76
N ARG A 29 -16.99 2.98 1.12
CA ARG A 29 -17.61 1.83 0.45
C ARG A 29 -17.98 2.08 -1.00
N ALA A 30 -18.20 3.32 -1.39
CA ALA A 30 -18.66 3.64 -2.74
C ALA A 30 -18.48 5.13 -3.01
N GLY A 31 -17.92 5.48 -4.16
CA GLY A 31 -17.76 6.87 -4.54
C GLY A 31 -16.92 7.00 -5.79
N ASN A 32 -16.55 8.21 -6.18
CA ASN A 32 -15.34 8.46 -6.96
C ASN A 32 -14.57 9.51 -6.17
N ASP A 33 -13.77 9.03 -5.25
CA ASP A 33 -13.27 9.77 -4.13
C ASP A 33 -11.91 10.39 -4.42
N ARG A 34 -11.64 11.47 -3.69
CA ARG A 34 -10.38 12.21 -3.82
C ARG A 34 -9.70 12.33 -2.49
N TYR A 35 -8.64 11.55 -2.32
CA TYR A 35 -7.79 11.54 -1.15
C TYR A 35 -6.53 12.37 -1.39
N SER A 36 -6.35 13.42 -0.59
CA SER A 36 -5.20 14.30 -0.66
C SER A 36 -4.57 14.52 0.72
N GLY A 37 -3.24 14.41 0.77
CA GLY A 37 -2.48 14.46 2.01
C GLY A 37 -1.07 15.04 1.85
N VAL A 38 -0.45 15.45 2.96
CA VAL A 38 0.96 15.88 2.95
C VAL A 38 1.87 14.78 3.49
N TRP A 39 1.77 14.42 4.77
CA TRP A 39 2.76 13.57 5.45
C TRP A 39 2.11 12.64 6.48
N TYR A 40 2.38 11.33 6.47
CA TYR A 40 1.67 10.36 7.31
C TYR A 40 0.16 10.41 7.08
N VAL A 41 -0.29 9.83 5.97
CA VAL A 41 -1.68 9.86 5.50
C VAL A 41 -2.08 8.55 4.84
N MET A 42 -3.38 8.28 4.68
CA MET A 42 -3.91 7.10 3.97
C MET A 42 -3.35 5.78 4.53
N ALA A 43 -3.68 5.48 5.78
CA ALA A 43 -3.16 4.33 6.54
C ALA A 43 -1.63 4.21 6.63
N ALA A 44 -0.90 5.31 6.60
CA ALA A 44 0.45 5.29 7.14
C ALA A 44 0.41 4.97 8.65
N SER A 45 1.41 4.26 9.18
CA SER A 45 1.53 3.99 10.61
C SER A 45 2.93 4.24 11.14
N ALA A 46 3.06 4.74 12.37
CA ALA A 46 4.35 4.98 13.00
C ALA A 46 4.37 4.73 14.51
N HIS A 47 5.52 4.25 15.00
CA HIS A 47 5.84 4.02 16.40
C HIS A 47 4.90 3.01 17.08
N PHE A 48 5.06 1.72 16.74
CA PHE A 48 4.30 0.60 17.33
C PHE A 48 2.78 0.71 17.12
N ALA A 49 2.35 1.32 16.02
CA ALA A 49 0.95 1.58 15.73
C ALA A 49 0.36 0.58 14.72
N ALA A 50 -0.96 0.65 14.52
CA ALA A 50 -1.65 -0.05 13.44
C ALA A 50 -2.51 0.92 12.62
N ALA A 51 -2.63 0.66 11.32
CA ALA A 51 -3.47 1.46 10.44
C ALA A 51 -4.22 0.57 9.45
N VAL A 52 -5.49 0.90 9.20
CA VAL A 52 -6.36 0.24 8.23
C VAL A 52 -7.01 1.31 7.35
N PHE A 53 -6.99 1.10 6.04
CA PHE A 53 -7.73 1.88 5.07
C PHE A 53 -8.42 0.89 4.14
N LEU A 54 -9.74 0.96 4.06
CA LEU A 54 -10.56 0.17 3.15
C LEU A 54 -11.42 1.13 2.33
N ASP A 55 -11.23 1.09 1.02
CA ASP A 55 -12.23 1.51 0.03
C ASP A 55 -12.75 0.26 -0.70
N ASP A 56 -14.04 0.22 -1.03
CA ASP A 56 -14.64 -0.97 -1.65
C ASP A 56 -14.95 -0.79 -3.13
N ALA A 57 -15.17 0.44 -3.60
CA ALA A 57 -15.56 0.70 -4.98
C ALA A 57 -15.47 2.18 -5.35
N GLY A 58 -14.95 2.48 -6.53
CA GLY A 58 -14.95 3.81 -7.08
C GLY A 58 -13.83 4.01 -8.08
N ASN A 59 -13.91 5.04 -8.93
CA ASN A 59 -12.74 5.48 -9.67
C ASN A 59 -12.07 6.59 -8.86
N ASP A 60 -11.16 6.20 -8.00
CA ASP A 60 -10.62 7.02 -6.93
C ASP A 60 -9.26 7.61 -7.30
N SER A 61 -8.93 8.70 -6.60
CA SER A 61 -7.65 9.38 -6.79
C SER A 61 -6.97 9.64 -5.46
N TYR A 62 -5.74 9.13 -5.37
CA TYR A 62 -4.92 9.18 -4.18
C TYR A 62 -3.69 10.04 -4.44
N ARG A 63 -3.46 11.05 -3.60
CA ARG A 63 -2.31 11.95 -3.72
C ARG A 63 -1.67 12.27 -2.39
N ALA A 64 -0.36 12.05 -2.29
CA ALA A 64 0.45 12.57 -1.20
C ALA A 64 1.74 13.22 -1.70
N SER A 65 2.25 14.21 -0.95
CA SER A 65 3.46 14.96 -1.31
C SER A 65 4.71 14.56 -0.53
N MET A 66 4.56 13.97 0.67
CA MET A 66 5.65 13.55 1.55
C MET A 66 5.44 12.18 2.20
N ASN A 67 6.54 11.56 2.59
CA ASN A 67 6.67 10.19 3.08
C ASN A 67 6.33 10.06 4.58
N ALA A 68 5.33 9.36 5.09
CA ALA A 68 4.80 8.11 4.59
C ALA A 68 3.35 8.25 4.17
N ALA A 69 2.91 7.46 3.20
CA ALA A 69 1.55 7.51 2.70
C ALA A 69 1.05 6.12 2.30
N CYS A 70 -0.26 5.97 2.12
CA CYS A 70 -0.89 4.87 1.36
C CYS A 70 -0.34 3.47 1.76
N GLY A 71 -0.72 3.03 2.96
CA GLY A 71 -0.38 1.70 3.47
C GLY A 71 1.08 1.51 3.90
N ALA A 72 1.86 2.57 4.06
CA ALA A 72 3.25 2.47 4.51
C ALA A 72 3.37 2.24 6.03
N GLY A 73 4.04 1.16 6.42
CA GLY A 73 4.33 0.83 7.82
C GLY A 73 5.71 1.33 8.24
N HIS A 74 5.77 2.15 9.30
CA HIS A 74 7.02 2.69 9.85
C HIS A 74 7.23 2.31 11.32
N ASP A 75 8.47 1.97 11.67
CA ASP A 75 8.92 1.87 13.06
C ASP A 75 8.08 0.91 13.92
N TYR A 76 8.25 -0.39 13.67
CA TYR A 76 7.50 -1.48 14.35
C TYR A 76 5.97 -1.38 14.22
N SER A 77 5.47 -0.63 13.25
CA SER A 77 4.04 -0.48 12.99
C SER A 77 3.58 -1.37 11.83
N VAL A 78 2.29 -1.64 11.78
CA VAL A 78 1.64 -2.38 10.69
C VAL A 78 0.59 -1.53 10.00
N SER A 79 0.62 -1.53 8.67
CA SER A 79 -0.34 -0.83 7.83
C SER A 79 -0.98 -1.79 6.84
N PHE A 80 -2.30 -1.70 6.73
CA PHE A 80 -3.11 -2.42 5.74
C PHE A 80 -3.92 -1.41 4.94
N PHE A 81 -3.65 -1.32 3.64
CA PHE A 81 -4.41 -0.54 2.68
C PHE A 81 -5.04 -1.48 1.67
N ARG A 82 -6.34 -1.35 1.44
CA ARG A 82 -7.05 -2.04 0.37
C ARG A 82 -7.98 -1.06 -0.35
N ASP A 83 -7.90 -1.06 -1.67
CA ASP A 83 -8.99 -0.64 -2.54
C ASP A 83 -9.63 -1.89 -3.16
N GLY A 84 -10.91 -1.79 -3.50
CA GLY A 84 -11.79 -2.91 -3.81
C GLY A 84 -12.16 -3.05 -5.28
N ALA A 85 -12.29 -1.96 -6.01
CA ALA A 85 -12.69 -1.96 -7.42
C ALA A 85 -12.67 -0.55 -8.02
N GLY A 86 -12.24 -0.47 -9.28
CA GLY A 86 -12.44 0.69 -10.15
C GLY A 86 -11.15 1.06 -10.85
N ASP A 87 -11.17 2.07 -11.72
CA ASP A 87 -9.96 2.51 -12.41
C ASP A 87 -9.29 3.63 -11.62
N ASP A 88 -8.29 3.29 -10.80
CA ASP A 88 -7.73 4.14 -9.76
C ASP A 88 -6.39 4.79 -10.12
N ALA A 89 -6.16 5.97 -9.54
CA ALA A 89 -4.95 6.75 -9.78
C ALA A 89 -4.18 7.06 -8.48
N TYR A 90 -2.96 6.53 -8.40
CA TYR A 90 -2.06 6.71 -7.28
C TYR A 90 -0.87 7.61 -7.62
N GLU A 91 -0.83 8.81 -7.04
CA GLU A 91 0.29 9.75 -7.12
C GLU A 91 0.99 9.87 -5.77
N MET A 92 2.02 9.04 -5.58
CA MET A 92 2.62 8.82 -4.28
C MET A 92 4.06 9.29 -4.15
N PRO A 93 4.47 9.75 -2.96
CA PRO A 93 5.85 10.07 -2.66
C PRO A 93 6.63 8.78 -2.38
N ASN A 94 7.81 8.91 -1.78
CA ASN A 94 8.56 7.76 -1.27
C ASN A 94 7.90 7.22 0.01
N LEU A 95 8.24 5.98 0.39
CA LEU A 95 7.64 5.27 1.53
C LEU A 95 6.12 5.25 1.42
N SER A 96 5.63 4.52 0.42
CA SER A 96 4.23 4.45 0.02
C SER A 96 3.86 3.12 -0.61
N LEU A 97 2.59 2.90 -0.93
CA LEU A 97 2.09 1.74 -1.67
C LEU A 97 2.60 0.41 -1.06
N GLY A 98 2.28 0.24 0.22
CA GLY A 98 2.61 -0.98 0.96
C GLY A 98 4.09 -1.10 1.35
N ALA A 99 4.82 0.01 1.39
CA ALA A 99 6.23 -0.01 1.79
C ALA A 99 6.43 -0.23 3.30
N GLY A 100 7.47 -0.99 3.67
CA GLY A 100 7.92 -1.17 5.05
C GLY A 100 9.19 -0.37 5.37
N ASN A 101 9.25 0.31 6.51
CA ASN A 101 10.43 1.06 6.94
C ASN A 101 10.75 0.87 8.42
N ALA A 102 12.03 0.69 8.76
CA ALA A 102 12.51 0.57 10.14
C ALA A 102 11.75 -0.49 10.97
N ASN A 103 11.69 -1.74 10.49
CA ASN A 103 10.91 -2.83 11.09
C ASN A 103 9.39 -2.66 11.02
N GLY A 104 8.90 -1.70 10.26
CA GLY A 104 7.49 -1.59 9.90
C GLY A 104 7.08 -2.58 8.81
N ILE A 105 5.79 -2.87 8.78
CA ILE A 105 5.13 -3.74 7.81
C ILE A 105 4.10 -2.92 7.04
N GLY A 106 4.30 -2.75 5.75
CA GLY A 106 3.31 -2.18 4.83
C GLY A 106 2.68 -3.26 3.98
N ILE A 107 1.36 -3.21 3.83
CA ILE A 107 0.58 -4.08 2.96
C ILE A 107 -0.38 -3.20 2.17
N PHE A 108 -0.29 -3.30 0.84
CA PHE A 108 -1.16 -2.64 -0.11
C PHE A 108 -1.77 -3.69 -1.03
N ILE A 109 -3.09 -3.63 -1.20
CA ILE A 109 -3.87 -4.50 -2.08
C ILE A 109 -4.77 -3.62 -2.94
N GLU A 110 -4.54 -3.63 -4.24
CA GLU A 110 -5.52 -3.22 -5.23
C GLU A 110 -6.22 -4.47 -5.75
N ALA A 111 -7.54 -4.47 -5.76
CA ALA A 111 -8.32 -5.69 -5.96
C ALA A 111 -8.78 -5.88 -7.41
N ALA A 112 -9.09 -4.80 -8.12
CA ALA A 112 -9.54 -4.83 -9.51
C ALA A 112 -9.56 -3.42 -10.10
N GLY A 113 -9.15 -3.28 -11.35
CA GLY A 113 -9.19 -1.98 -11.99
C GLY A 113 -8.48 -1.97 -13.32
N ASN A 114 -8.22 -0.79 -13.86
CA ASN A 114 -7.05 -0.56 -14.72
C ASN A 114 -6.32 0.63 -14.11
N ASP A 115 -5.33 0.32 -13.31
CA ASP A 115 -4.83 1.21 -12.29
C ASP A 115 -3.51 1.85 -12.71
N ARG A 116 -3.24 3.01 -12.11
CA ARG A 116 -2.04 3.78 -12.40
C ARG A 116 -1.26 4.12 -11.15
N TYR A 117 -0.04 3.59 -11.09
CA TYR A 117 0.88 3.78 -9.96
C TYR A 117 2.07 4.67 -10.29
N SER A 118 1.96 5.96 -9.99
CA SER A 118 3.06 6.91 -10.08
C SER A 118 3.69 7.16 -8.70
N ALA A 119 4.79 6.45 -8.42
CA ALA A 119 5.51 6.56 -7.16
C ALA A 119 7.04 6.64 -7.37
N ARG A 120 7.78 6.83 -6.27
CA ARG A 120 9.24 6.85 -6.31
C ARG A 120 9.91 6.26 -5.08
N GLY A 121 11.07 5.64 -5.27
CA GLY A 121 11.91 5.15 -4.17
C GLY A 121 11.38 3.87 -3.52
N VAL A 122 11.27 3.86 -2.19
CA VAL A 122 10.74 2.77 -1.37
C VAL A 122 9.21 2.76 -1.50
N CYS A 123 8.70 2.11 -2.54
CA CYS A 123 7.28 2.00 -2.87
C CYS A 123 7.00 0.65 -3.54
N LEU A 124 5.74 0.37 -3.88
CA LEU A 124 5.33 -0.85 -4.58
C LEU A 124 5.84 -2.11 -3.86
N GLY A 125 5.61 -2.15 -2.55
CA GLY A 125 6.01 -3.27 -1.69
C GLY A 125 7.50 -3.32 -1.36
N ALA A 126 8.26 -2.24 -1.58
CA ALA A 126 9.65 -2.16 -1.15
C ALA A 126 9.77 -2.10 0.38
N ALA A 127 10.92 -2.53 0.90
CA ALA A 127 11.27 -2.38 2.31
C ALA A 127 12.62 -1.69 2.51
N ALA A 128 12.74 -0.94 3.60
CA ALA A 128 13.96 -0.29 4.04
C ALA A 128 14.10 -0.38 5.58
N GLY A 129 14.78 -1.41 6.08
CA GLY A 129 14.98 -1.65 7.51
C GLY A 129 16.08 -0.80 8.15
N GLY A 130 16.91 -0.14 7.32
CA GLY A 130 18.05 0.68 7.77
C GLY A 130 19.41 0.02 7.49
N ARG A 131 20.50 0.78 7.67
CA ARG A 131 21.87 0.33 7.38
C ARG A 131 22.62 -0.02 8.67
N LYS A 132 23.38 -1.13 8.66
CA LYS A 132 24.23 -1.55 9.80
C LYS A 132 23.45 -1.60 11.13
N VAL A 133 22.20 -2.03 11.05
CA VAL A 133 21.29 -2.14 12.18
C VAL A 133 21.82 -3.19 13.16
N LYS A 134 21.74 -2.91 14.47
CA LYS A 134 22.20 -3.79 15.55
C LYS A 134 21.05 -4.08 16.53
N GLY A 135 21.26 -5.07 17.40
CA GLY A 135 20.29 -5.46 18.42
C GLY A 135 19.03 -6.08 17.82
N ILE A 136 17.91 -5.97 18.53
CA ILE A 136 16.65 -6.63 18.16
C ILE A 136 16.18 -6.26 16.74
N ARG A 137 16.38 -5.00 16.32
CA ARG A 137 16.03 -4.53 14.98
C ARG A 137 16.73 -5.28 13.83
N ALA A 138 17.90 -5.87 14.08
CA ALA A 138 18.62 -6.66 13.09
C ALA A 138 17.97 -8.03 12.83
N PHE A 139 17.14 -8.50 13.75
CA PHE A 139 16.42 -9.78 13.67
C PHE A 139 14.93 -9.61 13.39
N SER A 140 14.38 -8.43 13.69
CA SER A 140 12.99 -8.11 13.40
C SER A 140 12.75 -7.89 11.91
N LEU A 141 11.60 -8.36 11.43
CA LEU A 141 11.15 -8.23 10.06
C LEU A 141 10.95 -6.74 9.70
N THR A 142 11.38 -6.34 8.51
CA THR A 142 10.84 -5.16 7.81
C THR A 142 10.24 -5.69 6.53
N LEU A 143 8.95 -5.46 6.30
CA LEU A 143 8.22 -6.07 5.19
C LEU A 143 7.46 -5.00 4.41
N GLY A 144 7.64 -5.01 3.10
CA GLY A 144 6.73 -4.35 2.17
C GLY A 144 6.03 -5.39 1.28
N VAL A 145 4.73 -5.20 1.06
CA VAL A 145 3.90 -6.02 0.20
C VAL A 145 3.02 -5.11 -0.66
N PHE A 146 3.06 -5.35 -1.97
CA PHE A 146 2.15 -4.75 -2.94
C PHE A 146 1.50 -5.86 -3.75
N LEU A 147 0.18 -5.87 -3.80
CA LEU A 147 -0.58 -6.80 -4.62
C LEU A 147 -1.53 -5.96 -5.48
N ASP A 148 -1.40 -6.06 -6.80
CA ASP A 148 -2.47 -5.75 -7.73
C ASP A 148 -3.08 -7.07 -8.19
N LEU A 149 -4.39 -7.20 -8.04
CA LEU A 149 -5.14 -8.42 -8.26
C LEU A 149 -6.04 -8.36 -9.49
N GLY A 150 -5.91 -7.36 -10.36
CA GLY A 150 -6.39 -7.51 -11.72
C GLY A 150 -6.67 -6.21 -12.44
N GLY A 151 -6.49 -6.27 -13.75
CA GLY A 151 -6.50 -5.09 -14.60
C GLY A 151 -5.48 -5.19 -15.71
N GLU A 152 -5.45 -4.15 -16.53
CA GLU A 152 -4.30 -3.82 -17.36
C GLU A 152 -3.64 -2.54 -16.81
N ASP A 153 -2.54 -2.70 -16.09
CA ASP A 153 -2.07 -1.67 -15.16
C ASP A 153 -0.82 -0.91 -15.65
N ALA A 154 -0.68 0.32 -15.17
CA ALA A 154 0.40 1.21 -15.55
C ALA A 154 1.30 1.58 -14.36
N TYR A 155 2.60 1.35 -14.51
CA TYR A 155 3.61 1.62 -13.49
C TYR A 155 4.62 2.71 -13.90
N PRO A 156 4.22 3.99 -14.08
CA PRO A 156 5.12 5.10 -14.42
C PRO A 156 5.99 5.56 -13.24
N SER A 157 6.50 4.62 -12.44
CA SER A 157 7.26 4.86 -11.22
C SER A 157 8.77 4.96 -11.48
N LYS A 158 9.49 5.72 -10.64
CA LYS A 158 10.93 6.02 -10.83
C LYS A 158 11.75 5.74 -9.58
N GLY A 159 13.03 5.45 -9.77
CA GLY A 159 13.96 5.26 -8.65
C GLY A 159 13.62 4.05 -7.77
N ILE A 160 12.94 3.06 -8.33
CA ILE A 160 12.69 1.76 -7.69
C ILE A 160 13.94 0.89 -7.87
N SER A 161 14.19 -0.02 -6.92
CA SER A 161 15.33 -0.94 -6.94
C SER A 161 14.89 -2.40 -7.02
N PRO A 162 14.28 -2.84 -8.14
CA PRO A 162 13.93 -4.25 -8.32
C PRO A 162 15.20 -5.12 -8.31
N ARG A 163 15.06 -6.32 -7.77
CA ARG A 163 16.10 -7.35 -7.76
C ARG A 163 16.16 -8.08 -9.10
N ASP A 164 14.99 -8.48 -9.60
CA ASP A 164 14.86 -9.36 -10.77
C ASP A 164 14.20 -8.60 -11.92
N LEU A 165 12.86 -8.49 -11.92
CA LEU A 165 12.08 -7.73 -12.89
C LEU A 165 11.57 -6.41 -12.29
N PRO A 166 11.44 -5.34 -13.09
CA PRO A 166 10.78 -4.12 -12.64
C PRO A 166 9.27 -4.35 -12.42
N PRO A 167 8.61 -3.50 -11.62
CA PRO A 167 7.15 -3.45 -11.58
C PRO A 167 6.58 -3.21 -12.98
N ALA A 168 5.62 -4.03 -13.36
CA ALA A 168 4.93 -4.00 -14.64
C ALA A 168 3.65 -4.82 -14.55
N ASP A 169 2.72 -4.55 -15.46
CA ASP A 169 1.51 -5.33 -15.69
C ASP A 169 1.81 -6.83 -15.83
N GLY A 170 1.04 -7.66 -15.13
CA GLY A 170 1.18 -9.12 -15.13
C GLY A 170 2.54 -9.65 -14.62
N ALA A 171 3.31 -8.84 -13.89
CA ALA A 171 4.64 -9.20 -13.42
C ALA A 171 4.71 -9.47 -11.91
N ARG A 172 5.74 -10.20 -11.51
CA ARG A 172 6.11 -10.37 -10.10
C ARG A 172 7.52 -9.86 -9.89
N TRP A 173 7.74 -9.11 -8.82
CA TRP A 173 9.03 -8.55 -8.50
C TRP A 173 9.38 -8.71 -7.02
N THR A 174 10.68 -8.73 -6.76
CA THR A 174 11.23 -8.56 -5.42
C THR A 174 12.16 -7.36 -5.41
N HIS A 175 12.35 -6.74 -4.24
CA HIS A 175 13.22 -5.58 -4.12
C HIS A 175 14.63 -5.97 -3.66
N LYS A 176 15.64 -5.26 -4.17
CA LYS A 176 16.99 -5.33 -3.61
C LYS A 176 16.93 -4.86 -2.17
N ARG A 177 17.60 -5.60 -1.29
CA ARG A 177 17.81 -5.12 0.08
C ARG A 177 18.69 -3.88 0.06
N SER A 178 18.42 -2.96 0.98
CA SER A 178 19.26 -1.84 1.33
C SER A 178 20.67 -2.32 1.64
N LYS A 179 21.67 -1.52 1.24
CA LYS A 179 23.08 -1.85 1.50
C LYS A 179 23.30 -2.06 3.00
N ASP A 180 23.95 -3.17 3.35
CA ASP A 180 24.24 -3.58 4.73
C ASP A 180 22.98 -3.78 5.61
N ALA A 181 21.82 -4.03 5.00
CA ALA A 181 20.59 -4.36 5.72
C ALA A 181 20.55 -5.84 6.12
N PRO A 182 19.87 -6.17 7.23
CA PRO A 182 19.71 -7.55 7.66
C PRO A 182 18.92 -8.39 6.66
N PRO A 183 19.07 -9.73 6.67
CA PRO A 183 18.25 -10.63 5.84
C PRO A 183 16.75 -10.51 6.10
N SER A 184 16.35 -9.95 7.25
CA SER A 184 14.95 -9.70 7.65
C SER A 184 14.29 -8.54 6.91
N GLU A 185 15.02 -7.79 6.06
CA GLU A 185 14.40 -6.86 5.12
C GLU A 185 13.87 -7.61 3.90
N LYS A 186 12.55 -7.57 3.70
CA LYS A 186 11.84 -8.25 2.61
C LYS A 186 10.90 -7.27 1.91
N GLY A 187 10.98 -7.18 0.60
CA GLY A 187 10.03 -6.42 -0.20
C GLY A 187 9.61 -7.24 -1.41
N LEU A 188 8.30 -7.34 -1.64
CA LEU A 188 7.72 -8.04 -2.77
C LEU A 188 6.57 -7.25 -3.36
N GLY A 189 6.40 -7.37 -4.67
CA GLY A 189 5.20 -6.93 -5.33
C GLY A 189 4.78 -7.91 -6.41
N MET A 190 3.48 -7.94 -6.68
CA MET A 190 2.96 -8.65 -7.84
C MET A 190 1.77 -7.91 -8.40
N ASP A 191 1.63 -8.11 -9.69
CA ASP A 191 0.47 -7.81 -10.49
C ASP A 191 -0.01 -9.15 -11.07
N VAL A 192 -1.24 -9.50 -10.74
CA VAL A 192 -1.85 -10.75 -11.16
C VAL A 192 -3.31 -10.52 -11.52
N SER A 193 -3.59 -10.42 -12.81
CA SER A 193 -4.95 -10.67 -13.30
C SER A 193 -5.33 -12.14 -13.01
N PRO A 194 -6.37 -12.43 -12.20
CA PRO A 194 -6.84 -13.79 -12.01
C PRO A 194 -7.18 -14.35 -13.38
N PRO A 195 -6.79 -15.60 -13.69
CA PRO A 195 -7.40 -16.27 -14.83
C PRO A 195 -8.90 -16.23 -14.60
N ALA A 196 -9.65 -15.60 -15.53
CA ALA A 196 -11.09 -15.36 -15.42
C ALA A 196 -11.76 -16.40 -14.52
N LEU A 197 -12.04 -16.03 -13.26
CA LEU A 197 -12.59 -16.93 -12.25
C LEU A 197 -14.05 -17.21 -12.59
N SER A 198 -14.26 -17.98 -13.66
CA SER A 198 -15.57 -18.44 -14.13
C SER A 198 -16.18 -19.53 -13.25
N PHE A 199 -15.52 -19.91 -12.15
CA PHE A 199 -15.91 -21.03 -11.29
C PHE A 199 -16.44 -20.64 -9.90
N LEU A 200 -16.45 -19.35 -9.53
CA LEU A 200 -16.95 -18.89 -8.22
C LEU A 200 -18.34 -18.24 -8.24
N ARG A 201 -19.05 -18.21 -9.37
CA ARG A 201 -20.49 -17.93 -9.38
C ARG A 201 -21.30 -19.17 -8.99
N GLY A 202 -21.14 -19.63 -7.76
CA GLY A 202 -22.07 -20.56 -7.10
C GLY A 202 -23.22 -19.79 -6.43
N PRO A 203 -24.47 -20.28 -6.47
CA PRO A 203 -25.62 -19.52 -6.00
C PRO A 203 -25.73 -19.62 -4.47
N PHE A 204 -25.11 -18.70 -3.75
CA PHE A 204 -25.43 -18.49 -2.33
C PHE A 204 -26.32 -17.26 -2.18
N ILE A 205 -27.60 -17.46 -2.51
CA ILE A 205 -28.70 -16.75 -1.86
C ILE A 205 -29.63 -17.82 -1.30
N ARG A 206 -29.53 -18.09 0.00
CA ARG A 206 -30.69 -18.51 0.78
C ARG A 206 -31.00 -17.38 1.74
N ARG A 207 -32.05 -16.62 1.42
CA ARG A 207 -32.66 -15.66 2.34
C ARG A 207 -33.42 -16.45 3.42
N PRO A 208 -33.39 -16.04 4.70
CA PRO A 208 -34.50 -16.30 5.60
C PRO A 208 -35.73 -15.47 5.18
#